data_AF-A0A1C5ZC43-F1
#
_entry.id   AF-A0A1C5ZC43-F1
#
_cell.length_a   1.000
_cell.length_b   1.000
_cell.length_c   1.000
_cell.angle_alpha   90.00
_cell.angle_beta   90.00
_cell.angle_gamma   90.00
#
_symmetry.space_group_name_H-M   'P 1'
#
loop_
_entity.id
_entity.type
_entity.pdbx_description
1 polymer ?
#
loop_
_entity_poly.entity_id
_entity_poly.type
_entity_poly.pdbx_seq_one_letter_code
_entity_poly.pdbx_strand_id
1 'polypeptide(L)' 'MKEYNRLLGLHLDDVKEFFDNKNIKYTITEIRGRKDKDKLIIPRVIKISQRENSIELIVTYFSDSLL' A
#
# COMPACT_ATOMS: atom_id res chain seq x y z
N MET A 1 3.94 -0.99 -15.22
CA MET A 1 4.70 -0.34 -14.12
C MET A 1 4.47 1.17 -14.03
N LYS A 2 4.80 1.99 -15.05
CA LYS A 2 4.61 3.47 -14.98
C LYS A 2 3.19 3.92 -14.61
N GLU A 3 2.17 3.14 -15.02
CA GLU A 3 0.75 3.43 -14.75
C GLU A 3 0.39 3.46 -13.26
N TYR A 4 1.09 2.69 -12.42
CA TYR A 4 0.80 2.58 -10.99
C TYR A 4 1.68 3.47 -10.12
N ASN A 5 2.65 4.20 -10.70
CA ASN A 5 3.54 5.08 -9.95
C ASN A 5 2.77 6.15 -9.17
N ARG A 6 1.63 6.61 -9.72
CA ARG A 6 0.74 7.58 -9.05
C ARG A 6 0.07 7.04 -7.78
N LEU A 7 0.06 5.73 -7.59
CA LEU A 7 -0.53 5.07 -6.42
C LEU A 7 0.49 4.89 -5.29
N LEU A 8 1.77 5.11 -5.56
CA LEU A 8 2.81 5.02 -4.54
C LEU A 8 2.70 6.20 -3.57
N GLY A 9 2.86 5.91 -2.29
CA GLY A 9 2.74 6.88 -1.20
C GLY A 9 1.29 7.19 -0.79
N LEU A 10 0.29 6.75 -1.56
CA LEU A 10 -1.12 6.90 -1.19
C LEU A 10 -1.49 5.99 -0.02
N HIS A 11 -2.59 6.34 0.65
CA HIS A 11 -3.16 5.50 1.70
C HIS A 11 -3.60 4.17 1.11
N LEU A 12 -3.47 3.09 1.88
CA LEU A 12 -3.82 1.75 1.41
C LEU A 12 -5.27 1.67 0.91
N ASP A 13 -6.22 2.30 1.60
CA ASP A 13 -7.63 2.25 1.24
C ASP A 13 -7.93 2.88 -0.13
N ASP A 14 -7.34 4.03 -0.45
CA ASP A 14 -7.48 4.68 -1.76
C ASP A 14 -6.96 3.78 -2.90
N VAL A 15 -5.86 3.07 -2.62
CA VAL A 15 -5.26 2.16 -3.60
C VAL A 15 -6.11 0.90 -3.77
N LYS A 16 -6.69 0.36 -2.69
CA LYS A 16 -7.62 -0.77 -2.75
C LYS A 16 -8.82 -0.42 -3.61
N GLU A 17 -9.44 0.74 -3.36
CA GLU A 17 -10.57 1.23 -4.14
C GLU A 17 -10.24 1.33 -5.65
N PHE A 18 -9.05 1.84 -5.99
CA PHE A 18 -8.61 1.90 -7.39
C PHE A 18 -8.57 0.52 -8.09
N PHE A 19 -8.04 -0.50 -7.42
CA PHE A 19 -7.94 -1.86 -8.00
C PHE A 19 -9.29 -2.58 -7.99
N ASP A 20 -10.09 -2.40 -6.94
CA ASP A 20 -11.44 -2.97 -6.80
C ASP A 20 -12.36 -2.43 -7.91
N ASN A 21 -12.35 -1.12 -8.17
CA ASN A 21 -13.13 -0.48 -9.24
C ASN A 21 -12.74 -0.95 -10.64
N LYS A 22 -11.52 -1.46 -10.82
CA LYS A 22 -11.02 -2.02 -12.07
C LYS A 22 -11.14 -3.55 -12.15
N ASN A 23 -11.66 -4.17 -11.10
CA ASN A 23 -11.76 -5.62 -10.94
C ASN A 23 -10.39 -6.34 -11.12
N ILE A 24 -9.31 -5.69 -10.67
CA ILE A 24 -7.95 -6.21 -10.74
C ILE A 24 -7.65 -6.92 -9.43
N LYS A 25 -7.25 -8.20 -9.51
CA LYS A 25 -6.85 -8.97 -8.33
C LYS A 25 -5.54 -8.44 -7.74
N TYR A 26 -5.51 -8.27 -6.43
CA TYR A 26 -4.30 -7.91 -5.71
C TYR A 26 -4.13 -8.67 -4.40
N THR A 27 -2.89 -8.70 -3.92
CA THR A 27 -2.50 -9.15 -2.59
C THR A 27 -1.78 -8.02 -1.85
N ILE A 28 -1.83 -8.05 -0.52
CA ILE A 28 -1.17 -7.07 0.33
C ILE A 28 -0.08 -7.79 1.13
N THR A 29 1.14 -7.27 1.04
CA THR A 29 2.29 -7.69 1.85
C THR A 29 2.68 -6.53 2.76
N GLU A 30 2.45 -6.69 4.05
CA GLU A 30 2.79 -5.66 5.05
C GLU A 30 4.20 -5.84 5.58
N ILE A 31 4.98 -4.76 5.55
CA ILE A 31 6.28 -4.67 6.19
C ILE A 31 6.12 -3.74 7.39
N ARG A 32 6.08 -4.32 8.59
CA ARG A 32 5.97 -3.54 9.84
C ARG A 32 7.20 -3.74 10.71
N GLY A 33 7.90 -2.64 10.98
CA GLY A 33 8.96 -2.61 11.98
C GLY A 33 8.44 -2.97 13.37
N ARG A 34 9.33 -3.48 14.24
CA ARG A 34 8.96 -3.80 15.63
C ARG A 34 8.92 -2.58 16.56
N LYS A 35 9.62 -1.52 16.19
CA LYS A 35 9.76 -0.27 16.95
C LYS A 35 8.61 0.69 16.65
N ASP A 36 8.19 1.48 17.64
CA ASP A 36 7.22 2.58 17.50
C ASP A 36 5.88 2.17 16.86
N LYS A 37 5.47 0.90 17.02
CA LYS A 37 4.24 0.36 16.38
C LYS A 37 2.99 1.17 16.74
N ASP A 38 2.94 1.70 17.95
CA ASP A 38 1.81 2.47 18.46
C ASP A 38 1.69 3.83 17.78
N LYS A 39 2.80 4.33 17.20
CA LYS A 39 2.86 5.58 16.45
C LYS A 39 2.71 5.35 14.95
N LEU A 40 3.24 4.23 14.43
CA LEU A 40 3.16 3.85 13.02
C LEU A 40 1.80 3.21 12.70
N ILE A 41 0.81 4.07 12.46
CA ILE A 41 -0.60 3.67 12.27
C ILE A 41 -1.16 3.97 10.88
N ILE A 42 -0.47 4.78 10.06
CA ILE A 42 -0.96 5.19 8.73
C ILE A 42 -0.39 4.28 7.63
N PRO A 43 -1.15 3.32 7.08
CA PRO A 43 -0.68 2.41 6.04
C PRO A 43 -0.55 3.13 4.69
N ARG A 44 0.61 3.02 4.06
CA ARG A 44 0.85 3.55 2.71
C ARG A 44 1.55 2.53 1.83
N VAL A 45 1.18 2.53 0.54
CA VAL A 45 1.78 1.65 -0.46
C VAL A 45 3.13 2.20 -0.88
N ILE A 46 4.21 1.43 -0.68
CA ILE A 46 5.58 1.84 -1.01
C ILE A 46 6.15 1.16 -2.25
N LYS A 47 5.56 0.04 -2.66
CA LYS A 47 5.92 -0.66 -3.88
C LYS A 47 4.72 -1.43 -4.43
N ILE A 48 4.64 -1.47 -5.75
CA ILE A 48 3.65 -2.23 -6.49
C ILE A 48 4.42 -3.15 -7.43
N SER A 49 4.17 -4.45 -7.33
CA SER A 49 4.82 -5.46 -8.17
C SER A 49 3.76 -6.21 -8.97
N GLN A 50 4.02 -6.48 -10.24
CA GLN A 50 3.17 -7.36 -11.03
C GLN A 50 3.59 -8.81 -10.81
N ARG A 51 2.63 -9.66 -10.48
CA ARG A 51 2.73 -11.12 -10.46
C ARG A 51 1.98 -11.68 -11.67
N GLU A 52 2.07 -12.98 -11.92
CA GLU A 52 1.51 -13.62 -13.13
C GLU A 52 0.06 -13.20 -13.40
N ASN A 53 -0.81 -13.28 -12.38
CA ASN A 53 -2.25 -12.98 -12.49
C ASN A 53 -2.77 -11.98 -11.44
N SER A 54 -1.87 -11.28 -10.75
CA SER A 54 -2.26 -10.33 -9.70
C SER A 54 -1.23 -9.22 -9.51
N ILE A 55 -1.66 -8.18 -8.81
CA ILE A 55 -0.78 -7.12 -8.31
C ILE A 55 -0.43 -7.40 -6.85
N GLU A 56 0.83 -7.21 -6.48
CA GLU A 56 1.24 -7.21 -5.08
C GLU A 56 1.47 -5.77 -4.63
N LEU A 57 0.75 -5.37 -3.58
CA LEU A 57 0.92 -4.11 -2.88
C LEU A 57 1.81 -4.34 -1.66
N ILE A 58 2.96 -3.69 -1.63
CA ILE A 58 3.83 -3.69 -0.46
C ILE A 58 3.52 -2.44 0.34
N VAL A 59 3.10 -2.64 1.59
CA VAL A 59 2.61 -1.59 2.49
C VAL A 59 3.54 -1.46 3.69
N THR A 60 3.80 -0.24 4.11
CA THR A 60 4.38 0.05 5.43
C THR A 60 3.55 1.09 6.15
N TYR A 61 3.79 1.26 7.44
CA TYR A 61 3.06 2.18 8.29
C TYR A 61 3.92 3.38 8.64
N PHE A 62 3.33 4.56 8.53
CA PHE A 62 3.94 5.85 8.87
C PHE A 62 3.30 6.41 10.13
N SER A 63 4.00 7.31 10.81
CA SER A 63 3.42 8.06 11.92
C SER A 63 2.36 9.01 11.40
N ASP A 64 1.30 9.17 12.19
CA ASP A 64 0.43 10.33 12.02
C ASP A 64 1.19 11.56 12.52
N SER A 65 1.73 12.36 11.58
CA SER A 65 2.54 13.55 11.89
C SER A 65 1.70 14.73 12.42
N LEU A 66 0.41 14.55 12.66
CA LEU A 66 -0.49 15.56 13.22
C LEU A 66 -0.55 15.58 14.76
N LEU A 67 0.34 14.84 15.44
CA LEU A 67 0.51 14.86 16.91
C LEU A 67 1.65 15.78 17.36
#